data_AF-A0A7C7LY80-F1
#
_entry.id   AF-A0A7C7LY80-F1
#
_cell.length_a   1.000
_cell.length_b   1.000
_cell.length_c   1.000
_cell.angle_alpha   90.00
_cell.angle_beta   90.00
_cell.angle_gamma   90.00
#
_symmetry.space_group_name_H-M   'P 1'
#
loop_
_entity.id
_entity.type
_entity.pdbx_description
1 polymer ?
#
loop_
_entity_poly.entity_id
_entity_poly.type
_entity_poly.pdbx_seq_one_letter_code
_entity_poly.pdbx_strand_id
1 'polypeptide(L)'
;METKTYTKKDIATQLAQRNGISVRVSKDLVDDFFNIVRDFLMEDHPYIRIEIRNFGVFESKPTKAKPRARNPKTNEEIYVPAHKKTRFKPGKILKAHLRKPL
;
A
#
# COMPACT_ATOMS: atom_id res chain seq x y z
N MET A 1 -10.79 -10.49 18.55
CA MET A 1 -11.64 -10.36 17.34
C MET A 1 -11.01 -11.17 16.23
N GLU A 2 -11.78 -11.99 15.54
CA GLU A 2 -11.29 -12.76 14.39
C GLU A 2 -10.95 -11.80 13.24
N THR A 3 -9.75 -11.93 12.67
CA THR A 3 -9.29 -11.07 11.57
C THR A 3 -9.50 -11.79 10.24
N LYS A 4 -10.38 -11.27 9.39
CA LYS A 4 -10.54 -11.78 8.03
C LYS A 4 -9.38 -11.31 7.14
N THR A 5 -8.59 -12.25 6.63
CA THR A 5 -7.46 -11.97 5.74
C THR A 5 -7.84 -12.20 4.28
N TYR A 6 -7.54 -11.22 3.43
CA TYR A 6 -7.63 -11.35 1.98
C TYR A 6 -6.21 -11.38 1.37
N THR A 7 -6.01 -12.25 0.40
CA THR A 7 -4.72 -12.49 -0.27
C THR A 7 -4.78 -12.03 -1.74
N LYS A 8 -3.60 -11.96 -2.37
CA LYS A 8 -3.48 -11.75 -3.81
C LYS A 8 -4.27 -12.77 -4.64
N LYS A 9 -4.34 -14.03 -4.17
CA LYS A 9 -5.13 -15.08 -4.82
C LYS A 9 -6.62 -14.75 -4.81
N ASP A 10 -7.13 -14.18 -3.71
CA ASP A 10 -8.53 -13.78 -3.61
C ASP A 10 -8.85 -12.64 -4.58
N ILE A 11 -7.95 -11.67 -4.70
CA ILE A 11 -8.06 -10.57 -5.69
C ILE A 11 -8.10 -11.13 -7.11
N ALA A 12 -7.15 -12.01 -7.48
CA ALA A 12 -7.08 -12.61 -8.82
C ALA A 12 -8.32 -13.46 -9.13
N THR A 13 -8.85 -14.18 -8.14
CA THR A 13 -10.07 -14.99 -8.30
C THR A 13 -11.29 -14.11 -8.54
N GLN A 14 -11.42 -13.01 -7.79
CA GLN A 14 -12.49 -12.02 -7.99
C GLN A 14 -12.37 -11.29 -9.34
N LEU A 15 -11.15 -10.97 -9.78
CA LEU A 15 -10.89 -10.37 -11.09
C LEU A 15 -11.30 -11.33 -12.22
N ALA A 16 -10.95 -12.62 -12.09
CA ALA A 16 -11.33 -13.65 -13.06
C ALA A 16 -12.85 -13.75 -13.22
N GLN A 17 -13.57 -13.84 -12.10
CA GLN A 17 -15.04 -13.93 -12.09
C GLN A 17 -15.71 -12.71 -12.71
N ARG A 18 -15.26 -11.50 -12.37
CA ARG A 18 -15.86 -10.26 -12.88
C ARG A 18 -15.66 -10.03 -14.38
N ASN A 19 -14.54 -10.52 -14.93
CA ASN A 19 -14.16 -10.24 -16.32
C ASN A 19 -14.35 -11.46 -17.24
N GLY A 20 -14.77 -12.62 -16.70
CA GLY A 20 -14.95 -13.84 -17.50
C GLY A 20 -13.65 -14.40 -18.06
N ILE A 21 -12.51 -14.15 -17.41
CA ILE A 21 -11.18 -14.61 -17.85
C ILE A 21 -10.67 -15.73 -16.94
N SER A 22 -9.67 -16.47 -17.42
CA SER A 22 -9.07 -17.55 -16.62
C SER A 22 -8.38 -17.02 -15.37
N VAL A 23 -8.42 -17.79 -14.27
CA VAL A 23 -7.71 -17.45 -13.02
C VAL A 23 -6.20 -17.31 -13.24
N ARG A 24 -5.63 -18.05 -14.20
CA ARG A 24 -4.21 -17.92 -14.57
C ARG A 24 -3.93 -16.52 -15.11
N VAL A 25 -4.66 -16.08 -16.13
CA VAL A 25 -4.50 -14.74 -16.71
C VAL A 25 -4.74 -13.66 -15.66
N SER A 26 -5.75 -13.81 -14.80
CA SER A 26 -5.99 -12.85 -13.72
C SER A 26 -4.86 -12.75 -12.70
N LYS A 27 -4.15 -13.84 -12.41
CA LYS A 27 -2.99 -13.79 -11.51
C LYS A 27 -1.88 -12.96 -12.13
N ASP A 28 -1.56 -13.22 -13.40
CA ASP A 28 -0.53 -12.50 -14.13
C ASP A 28 -0.84 -11.00 -14.17
N LEU A 29 -2.09 -10.63 -14.49
CA LEU A 29 -2.54 -9.22 -14.49
C LEU A 29 -2.44 -8.54 -13.11
N VAL A 30 -2.80 -9.25 -12.03
CA VAL A 30 -2.71 -8.71 -10.67
C VAL A 30 -1.25 -8.55 -10.24
N ASP A 31 -0.40 -9.52 -10.60
CA ASP A 31 1.04 -9.46 -10.33
C ASP A 31 1.69 -8.27 -11.05
N ASP A 32 1.42 -8.11 -12.33
CA ASP A 32 1.93 -7.00 -13.13
C ASP A 32 1.46 -5.65 -12.58
N PHE A 33 0.18 -5.54 -12.21
CA PHE A 33 -0.35 -4.32 -11.59
C PHE A 33 0.43 -3.92 -10.33
N PHE A 34 0.67 -4.86 -9.41
CA PHE A 34 1.41 -4.57 -8.18
C PHE A 34 2.91 -4.32 -8.42
N ASN A 35 3.51 -4.99 -9.41
CA ASN A 35 4.88 -4.72 -9.84
C ASN A 35 5.01 -3.28 -10.36
N ILE A 36 4.12 -2.85 -11.26
CA ILE A 36 4.11 -1.47 -11.79
C ILE A 36 3.98 -0.45 -10.66
N VAL A 37 3.03 -0.65 -9.73
CA VAL A 37 2.85 0.26 -8.58
C VAL A 37 4.10 0.30 -7.69
N ARG A 38 4.72 -0.86 -7.45
CA ARG A 38 5.96 -0.94 -6.66
C ARG A 38 7.09 -0.18 -7.35
N ASP A 39 7.29 -0.42 -8.63
CA ASP A 39 8.39 0.14 -9.39
C ASP A 39 8.27 1.67 -9.47
N PHE A 40 7.06 2.20 -9.71
CA PHE A 40 6.78 3.63 -9.58
C PHE A 40 7.13 4.17 -8.18
N LEU A 41 6.75 3.50 -7.09
CA LEU A 41 7.09 3.97 -5.73
C LEU A 41 8.58 3.93 -5.39
N MET A 42 9.36 3.15 -6.15
CA MET A 42 10.79 2.94 -5.97
C MET A 42 11.67 3.85 -6.83
N GLU A 43 11.10 4.57 -7.81
CA GLU A 43 11.89 5.49 -8.66
C GLU A 43 12.73 6.44 -7.81
N ASP A 44 13.88 6.83 -8.36
CA ASP A 44 14.77 7.78 -7.72
C ASP A 44 14.27 9.23 -7.89
N HIS A 45 13.07 9.47 -7.40
CA HIS A 45 12.45 10.78 -7.32
C HIS A 45 12.13 11.11 -5.84
N PRO A 46 12.37 12.34 -5.38
CA PRO A 46 12.13 12.71 -3.98
C PRO A 46 10.67 12.53 -3.55
N TYR A 47 9.72 12.81 -4.44
CA TYR A 47 8.28 12.75 -4.16
C TYR A 47 7.52 12.03 -5.26
N ILE A 48 6.89 10.91 -4.94
CA ILE A 48 6.11 10.13 -5.89
C ILE A 48 4.68 10.07 -5.41
N ARG A 49 3.74 10.25 -6.33
CA ARG A 49 2.31 10.21 -6.07
C ARG A 49 1.60 9.42 -7.17
N ILE A 50 1.02 8.29 -6.81
CA ILE A 50 0.17 7.48 -7.68
C ILE A 50 -1.28 7.70 -7.25
N GLU A 51 -2.05 8.38 -8.09
CA GLU A 51 -3.46 8.66 -7.82
C GLU A 51 -4.37 7.67 -8.55
N ILE A 52 -5.15 6.91 -7.78
CA ILE A 52 -6.15 5.98 -8.29
C ILE A 52 -7.52 6.53 -7.90
N ARG A 53 -8.17 7.21 -8.85
CA ARG A 53 -9.49 7.83 -8.63
C ARG A 53 -10.47 6.80 -8.05
N ASN A 54 -11.33 7.26 -7.15
CA ASN A 54 -12.31 6.45 -6.42
C ASN A 54 -11.72 5.40 -5.45
N PHE A 55 -10.40 5.18 -5.44
CA PHE A 55 -9.73 4.26 -4.51
C PHE A 55 -8.89 5.00 -3.47
N GLY A 56 -7.89 5.78 -3.92
CA GLY A 56 -6.99 6.51 -3.05
C GLY A 56 -5.69 6.94 -3.71
N VAL A 57 -4.74 7.37 -2.89
CA VAL A 57 -3.42 7.85 -3.34
C VAL A 57 -2.33 7.10 -2.61
N PHE A 58 -1.37 6.54 -3.36
CA PHE A 58 -0.11 6.05 -2.81
C PHE A 58 0.95 7.14 -2.96
N GLU A 59 1.72 7.38 -1.90
CA GLU A 59 2.79 8.37 -1.88
C GLU A 59 4.08 7.72 -1.42
N SER A 60 5.21 8.04 -2.07
CA SER A 60 6.57 7.81 -1.56
C SER A 60 7.20 9.17 -1.32
N LYS A 61 7.57 9.49 -0.08
CA LYS A 61 8.11 10.81 0.28
C LYS A 61 9.18 10.74 1.36
N PRO A 62 10.08 11.73 1.47
CA PRO A 62 11.14 11.73 2.47
C PRO A 62 10.54 11.90 3.87
N THR A 63 11.13 11.20 4.82
CA THR A 63 10.90 11.40 6.26
C THR A 63 12.17 11.96 6.88
N LYS A 64 11.99 12.82 7.89
CA LYS A 64 13.13 13.38 8.63
C LYS A 64 13.87 12.27 9.38
N ALA A 65 15.17 12.44 9.54
CA ALA A 65 15.95 11.61 10.45
C ALA A 65 15.37 11.69 11.86
N LYS A 66 15.47 10.58 12.60
CA LYS A 66 15.12 10.52 14.03
C LYS A 66 16.41 10.32 14.80
N PRO A 67 17.01 11.39 15.36
CA PRO A 67 18.30 11.28 16.03
C PRO A 67 18.24 10.51 17.35
N ARG A 68 17.06 10.47 17.98
CA ARG A 68 16.79 9.77 19.24
C ARG A 68 15.58 8.85 19.10
N ALA A 69 15.63 7.89 18.17
CA ALA A 69 14.65 6.80 18.18
C ALA A 69 14.99 5.82 19.30
N ARG A 70 14.04 5.02 19.79
CA ARG A 70 14.28 4.03 20.85
C ARG A 70 14.08 2.62 20.32
N ASN A 71 14.96 1.71 20.67
CA ASN A 71 14.74 0.29 20.45
C ASN A 71 13.60 -0.19 21.36
N PRO A 72 12.47 -0.70 20.84
CA PRO A 72 11.35 -1.11 21.68
C PRO A 72 11.67 -2.24 22.66
N LYS A 73 12.70 -3.05 22.39
CA LYS A 73 13.10 -4.18 23.24
C LYS A 73 14.07 -3.76 24.35
N THR A 74 15.04 -2.89 24.04
CA THR A 74 16.14 -2.54 24.98
C THR A 74 16.04 -1.13 25.54
N ASN A 75 15.16 -0.28 24.99
CA ASN A 75 14.99 1.14 25.30
C ASN A 75 16.21 2.04 25.01
N GLU A 76 17.23 1.50 24.34
CA GLU A 76 18.42 2.24 23.93
C GLU A 76 18.10 3.26 22.84
N GLU A 77 18.81 4.39 22.85
CA GLU A 77 18.71 5.40 21.81
C GLU A 77 19.45 4.95 20.55
N ILE A 78 18.75 4.98 19.41
CA ILE A 78 19.27 4.63 18.09
C ILE A 78 19.03 5.80 17.12
N TYR A 79 20.00 6.02 16.24
CA TYR A 79 19.87 6.96 15.13
C TYR A 79 19.16 6.30 13.95
N VAL A 80 18.12 6.95 13.41
CA VAL A 80 17.47 6.54 12.16
C VAL A 80 17.67 7.63 11.11
N PRO A 81 18.37 7.35 9.99
CA PRO A 81 18.60 8.34 8.94
C PRO A 81 17.31 8.76 8.24
N ALA A 82 17.37 9.89 7.54
CA ALA A 82 16.32 10.29 6.62
C ALA A 82 16.19 9.24 5.50
N HIS A 83 14.96 8.87 5.16
CA HIS A 83 14.67 7.86 4.14
C HIS A 83 13.29 8.12 3.53
N LYS A 84 12.96 7.44 2.44
CA LYS A 84 11.61 7.48 1.86
C LYS A 84 10.67 6.56 2.63
N LYS A 85 9.43 7.00 2.85
CA LYS A 85 8.35 6.17 3.38
C LYS A 85 7.17 6.17 2.43
N THR A 86 6.52 5.01 2.32
CA THR A 86 5.25 4.90 1.61
C THR A 86 4.08 5.27 2.51
N ARG A 87 3.03 5.85 1.94
CA ARG A 87 1.77 6.14 2.62
C ARG A 87 0.59 5.97 1.68
N PHE A 88 -0.44 5.27 2.14
CA PHE A 88 -1.74 5.24 1.46
C PHE A 88 -2.69 6.28 2.05
N LYS A 89 -3.39 7.02 1.19
CA LYS A 89 -4.48 7.93 1.52
C LYS A 89 -5.78 7.36 0.96
N PRO A 90 -6.72 6.89 1.81
CA PRO A 90 -8.03 6.46 1.36
C PRO A 90 -8.77 7.55 0.59
N GLY A 91 -9.36 7.19 -0.54
CA GLY A 91 -10.24 8.08 -1.32
C GLY A 91 -11.55 8.39 -0.58
N LYS A 92 -12.33 9.33 -1.15
CA LYS A 92 -13.59 9.81 -0.54
C LYS A 92 -14.58 8.69 -0.24
N ILE A 93 -14.76 7.75 -1.17
CA ILE A 93 -15.70 6.63 -1.06
C ILE A 93 -15.32 5.73 0.13
N LEU A 94 -14.07 5.28 0.18
CA LEU A 94 -13.56 4.43 1.26
C LEU A 94 -13.62 5.14 2.61
N LYS A 95 -13.17 6.40 2.68
CA LYS A 95 -13.20 7.20 3.90
C LYS A 95 -14.62 7.44 4.42
N ALA A 96 -15.59 7.67 3.54
CA ALA A 96 -16.99 7.86 3.93
C ALA A 96 -17.59 6.58 4.50
N HIS A 97 -17.30 5.43 3.87
CA HIS A 97 -17.79 4.14 4.34
C HIS A 97 -17.22 3.78 5.73
N LEU A 98 -15.92 3.94 5.94
CA LEU A 98 -15.24 3.56 7.19
C LEU A 98 -15.57 4.44 8.41
N ARG A 99 -16.22 5.60 8.21
CA ARG A 99 -16.61 6.52 9.30
C ARG A 99 -18.01 6.26 9.84
N LYS A 100 -18.74 5.29 9.28
CA LYS A 100 -20.07 4.92 9.78
C LYS A 100 -19.93 4.28 11.18
N PRO A 101 -20.86 4.56 12.11
CA PRO A 101 -20.91 3.86 13.40
C PRO A 101 -20.99 2.34 13.20
N LEU A 102 -20.42 1.59 14.15
CA LEU A 102 -20.48 0.14 14.19
C LEU A 102 -21.87 -0.36 14.59
#